data_AF-A0A7C1N1H5-F1
#
_entry.id   AF-A0A7C1N1H5-F1
#
_cell.length_a   1.000
_cell.length_b   1.000
_cell.length_c   1.000
_cell.angle_alpha   90.00
_cell.angle_beta   90.00
_cell.angle_gamma   90.00
#
_symmetry.space_group_name_H-M   'P 1'
#
loop_
_entity.id
_entity.type
_entity.pdbx_description
1 polymer ?
#
loop_
_entity_poly.entity_id
_entity_poly.type
_entity_poly.pdbx_seq_one_letter_code
_entity_poly.pdbx_strand_id
1 'polypeptide(L)'
;MPKKKVKKNKKELKKEGVDPKELIKSENKTLRNFLIAIAVFVVFIVVFFVVSNSAKNFEYKGVEFEMVQEGELLLYRTDIPVIYQEREMDYNFYLRNDPRELDKIPFEGNLELAPLLALSSAEDFNCDGFGIIAIANLINLYKISGIDVVRDENATCDPEGRFAFINLQQGDETSIEKVGPSCYEVNINNCEILEATERLMLESFVEIDKLR
;
A
#
# COMPACT_ATOMS: atom_id res chain seq x y z
N MET A 1 21.66 58.42 26.92
CA MET A 1 21.51 56.98 26.63
C MET A 1 22.78 56.44 26.00
N PRO A 2 23.60 55.62 26.68
CA PRO A 2 24.97 55.36 26.24
C PRO A 2 25.04 54.20 25.23
N LYS A 3 25.21 54.54 23.94
CA LYS A 3 25.86 53.69 22.94
C LYS A 3 27.35 53.59 23.29
N LYS A 4 27.72 52.70 24.22
CA LYS A 4 29.11 52.56 24.67
C LYS A 4 29.43 51.09 24.92
N LYS A 5 29.83 50.37 23.86
CA LYS A 5 30.70 49.16 23.87
C LYS A 5 30.82 48.55 22.46
N VAL A 6 31.47 49.26 21.53
CA VAL A 6 32.00 48.63 20.28
C VAL A 6 33.39 49.17 19.90
N LYS A 7 33.80 50.35 20.41
CA LYS A 7 35.06 50.99 19.98
C LYS A 7 36.36 50.45 20.60
N LYS A 8 36.34 49.52 21.57
CA LYS A 8 37.56 49.15 22.32
C LYS A 8 38.41 48.03 21.68
N ASN A 9 37.87 47.19 20.79
CA ASN A 9 38.65 46.09 20.17
C ASN A 9 39.42 46.48 18.89
N LYS A 10 39.22 47.68 18.33
CA LYS A 10 39.83 48.05 17.04
C LYS A 10 41.32 48.44 17.13
N LYS A 11 41.87 48.61 18.34
CA LYS A 11 43.25 49.06 18.56
C LYS A 11 44.25 47.93 18.82
N GLU A 12 43.82 46.76 19.27
CA GLU A 12 44.72 45.62 19.54
C GLU A 12 45.04 44.81 18.27
N LEU A 13 44.17 44.81 17.26
CA LEU A 13 44.39 44.15 15.96
C LEU A 13 45.47 44.80 15.07
N LYS A 14 45.98 46.00 15.41
CA LYS A 14 47.00 46.69 14.59
C LYS A 14 48.44 46.22 14.86
N LYS A 15 48.69 45.32 15.82
CA LYS A 15 50.04 44.85 16.16
C LYS A 15 50.57 43.72 15.26
N GLU A 16 49.76 43.13 14.38
CA GLU A 16 50.16 41.95 13.58
C GLU A 16 50.19 42.16 12.06
N GLY A 17 50.05 43.39 11.54
CA GLY A 17 50.26 43.66 10.10
C GLY A 17 49.17 43.14 9.16
N VAL A 18 48.04 42.64 9.67
CA VAL A 18 46.93 42.12 8.85
C VAL A 18 45.91 43.23 8.55
N ASP A 19 45.55 43.43 7.28
CA ASP A 19 44.56 44.43 6.85
C ASP A 19 43.14 44.02 7.32
N PRO A 20 42.45 44.87 8.10
CA PRO A 20 41.06 44.62 8.54
C PRO A 20 40.07 44.33 7.39
N LYS A 21 40.32 44.83 6.18
CA LYS A 21 39.47 44.55 5.01
C LYS A 21 39.68 43.14 4.46
N GLU A 22 40.90 42.59 4.57
CA GLU A 22 41.19 41.22 4.14
C GLU A 22 40.60 40.19 5.10
N LEU A 23 40.61 40.48 6.42
CA LEU A 23 39.95 39.66 7.43
C LEU A 23 38.44 39.53 7.14
N ILE A 24 37.73 40.65 6.94
CA ILE A 24 36.29 40.64 6.63
C ILE A 24 36.00 39.89 5.32
N LYS A 25 36.89 39.98 4.32
CA LYS A 25 36.73 39.28 3.03
C LYS A 25 36.90 37.77 3.18
N SER A 26 37.85 37.33 4.02
CA SER A 26 38.03 35.92 4.36
C SER A 26 36.88 35.36 5.18
N GLU A 27 36.37 36.11 6.16
CA GLU A 27 35.22 35.72 6.98
C GLU A 27 33.95 35.57 6.13
N ASN A 28 33.69 36.51 5.22
CA ASN A 28 32.57 36.40 4.28
C ASN A 28 32.71 35.21 3.31
N LYS A 29 33.94 34.87 2.90
CA LYS A 29 34.19 33.70 2.04
C LYS A 29 33.93 32.40 2.80
N THR A 30 34.39 32.32 4.06
CA THR A 30 34.15 31.17 4.95
C THR A 30 32.67 31.04 5.26
N LEU A 31 31.99 32.14 5.62
CA LEU A 31 30.56 32.15 5.90
C LEU A 31 29.74 31.76 4.66
N ARG A 32 30.08 32.27 3.47
CA ARG A 32 29.42 31.89 2.21
C ARG A 32 29.57 30.41 1.92
N ASN A 33 30.78 29.87 2.05
CA ASN A 33 31.02 28.44 1.82
C ASN A 33 30.29 27.58 2.86
N PHE A 34 30.24 28.02 4.11
CA PHE A 34 29.48 27.35 5.18
C PHE A 34 27.98 27.34 4.91
N LEU A 35 27.40 28.48 4.47
CA LEU A 35 25.99 28.57 4.09
C LEU A 35 25.66 27.70 2.86
N ILE A 36 26.55 27.65 1.86
CA ILE A 36 26.40 26.74 0.71
C ILE A 36 26.43 25.29 1.17
N ALA A 37 27.35 24.92 2.07
CA ALA A 37 27.43 23.56 2.61
C ALA A 37 26.16 23.17 3.37
N ILE A 38 25.60 24.07 4.19
CA ILE A 38 24.31 23.86 4.86
C ILE A 38 23.18 23.69 3.83
N ALA A 39 23.11 24.54 2.81
CA ALA A 39 22.07 24.46 1.80
C ALA A 39 22.12 23.11 1.05
N VAL A 40 23.32 22.66 0.66
CA VAL A 40 23.52 21.35 0.03
C VAL A 40 23.12 20.21 0.97
N PHE A 41 23.48 20.30 2.24
CA PHE A 41 23.12 19.29 3.25
C PHE A 41 21.61 19.19 3.46
N VAL A 42 20.91 20.33 3.52
CA VAL A 42 19.44 20.37 3.62
C VAL A 42 18.80 19.74 2.38
N VAL A 43 19.28 20.07 1.18
CA VAL A 43 18.79 19.45 -0.06
C VAL A 43 18.99 17.94 -0.04
N PHE A 44 20.14 17.47 0.43
CA PHE A 44 20.42 16.03 0.54
C PHE A 44 19.45 15.32 1.49
N ILE A 45 19.14 15.92 2.66
CA ILE A 45 18.14 15.38 3.60
C ILE A 45 16.77 15.29 2.94
N VAL A 46 16.35 16.35 2.23
CA VAL A 46 15.04 16.38 1.55
C VAL A 46 14.98 15.28 0.49
N VAL A 47 16.00 15.15 -0.35
CA VAL A 47 16.07 14.10 -1.38
C VAL A 47 16.03 12.71 -0.74
N PHE A 48 16.83 12.49 0.31
CA PHE A 48 16.86 11.22 1.02
C PHE A 48 15.49 10.86 1.62
N PHE A 49 14.79 11.84 2.21
CA PHE A 49 13.45 11.65 2.76
C PHE A 49 12.42 11.30 1.68
N VAL A 50 12.43 12.02 0.55
CA VAL A 50 11.52 11.75 -0.59
C VAL A 50 11.75 10.36 -1.16
N VAL A 51 13.00 9.97 -1.40
CA VAL A 51 13.35 8.64 -1.93
C VAL A 51 12.95 7.54 -0.95
N SER A 52 13.19 7.73 0.35
CA SER A 52 12.85 6.75 1.37
C SER A 52 11.33 6.56 1.52
N ASN A 53 10.55 7.63 1.38
CA ASN A 53 9.09 7.55 1.45
C ASN A 53 8.47 6.92 0.21
N SER A 54 8.99 7.27 -0.97
CA SER A 54 8.56 6.66 -2.25
C SER A 54 8.93 5.19 -2.34
N ALA A 55 9.98 4.74 -1.65
CA ALA A 55 10.36 3.34 -1.68
C ALA A 55 9.40 2.43 -0.91
N LYS A 56 8.60 2.97 0.03
CA LYS A 56 7.66 2.20 0.86
C LYS A 56 6.24 2.19 0.33
N ASN A 57 5.87 3.18 -0.47
CA ASN A 57 4.53 3.35 -1.00
C ASN A 57 4.55 3.16 -2.51
N PHE A 58 3.57 2.46 -3.06
CA PHE A 58 3.40 2.30 -4.50
C PHE A 58 1.93 2.20 -4.86
N GLU A 59 1.61 2.47 -6.12
CA GLU A 59 0.24 2.38 -6.63
C GLU A 59 0.11 1.15 -7.55
N TYR A 60 -1.02 0.45 -7.43
CA TYR A 60 -1.39 -0.65 -8.31
C TYR A 60 -2.82 -0.45 -8.82
N LYS A 61 -2.97 -0.22 -10.12
CA LYS A 61 -4.28 -0.02 -10.79
C LYS A 61 -5.20 0.99 -10.06
N GLY A 62 -4.64 2.07 -9.52
CA GLY A 62 -5.37 3.11 -8.76
C GLY A 62 -5.36 2.92 -7.24
N VAL A 63 -5.04 1.74 -6.75
CA VAL A 63 -5.02 1.43 -5.30
C VAL A 63 -3.63 1.70 -4.72
N GLU A 64 -3.56 2.52 -3.68
CA GLU A 64 -2.31 2.83 -2.98
C GLU A 64 -1.96 1.73 -1.96
N PHE A 65 -0.71 1.28 -1.98
CA PHE A 65 -0.17 0.29 -1.05
C PHE A 65 1.04 0.83 -0.29
N GLU A 66 1.09 0.56 1.01
CA GLU A 66 2.26 0.75 1.87
C GLU A 66 2.88 -0.62 2.23
N MET A 67 4.18 -0.77 2.06
CA MET A 67 4.95 -1.91 2.57
C MET A 67 5.20 -1.76 4.08
N VAL A 68 4.64 -2.68 4.86
CA VAL A 68 4.71 -2.71 6.33
C VAL A 68 5.43 -3.97 6.77
N GLN A 69 6.46 -3.82 7.60
CA GLN A 69 7.18 -4.95 8.20
C GLN A 69 6.61 -5.24 9.59
N GLU A 70 6.02 -6.42 9.77
CA GLU A 70 5.49 -6.91 11.05
C GLU A 70 6.27 -8.15 11.50
N GLY A 71 7.28 -7.93 12.35
CA GLY A 71 8.24 -8.98 12.72
C GLY A 71 9.01 -9.47 11.50
N GLU A 72 8.90 -10.76 11.19
CA GLU A 72 9.54 -11.38 10.01
C GLU A 72 8.68 -11.29 8.74
N LEU A 73 7.43 -10.83 8.84
CA LEU A 73 6.50 -10.74 7.72
C LEU A 73 6.58 -9.36 7.05
N LEU A 74 6.69 -9.35 5.73
CA LEU A 74 6.46 -8.19 4.89
C LEU A 74 5.00 -8.24 4.41
N LEU A 75 4.23 -7.20 4.72
CA LEU A 75 2.82 -7.07 4.36
C LEU A 75 2.62 -5.84 3.47
N TYR A 76 1.59 -5.91 2.63
CA TYR A 76 1.20 -4.83 1.73
C TYR A 76 -0.14 -4.28 2.19
N ARG A 77 -0.09 -3.12 2.85
CA ARG A 77 -1.25 -2.47 3.44
C ARG A 77 -1.95 -1.59 2.42
N THR A 78 -3.27 -1.70 2.30
CA THR A 78 -4.14 -0.74 1.62
C THR A 78 -5.29 -0.36 2.53
N ASP A 79 -5.91 0.78 2.31
CA ASP A 79 -7.17 1.18 2.92
C ASP A 79 -8.34 1.06 1.94
N ILE A 80 -9.52 0.77 2.48
CA ILE A 80 -10.78 0.78 1.75
C ILE A 80 -11.80 1.57 2.56
N PRO A 81 -12.55 2.51 1.93
CA PRO A 81 -13.59 3.25 2.61
C PRO A 81 -14.76 2.32 2.98
N VAL A 82 -15.16 2.33 4.25
CA VAL A 82 -16.31 1.57 4.75
C VAL A 82 -17.26 2.47 5.54
N ILE A 83 -18.56 2.17 5.47
CA ILE A 83 -19.57 2.86 6.27
C ILE A 83 -19.79 2.09 7.57
N TYR A 84 -19.32 2.66 8.68
CA TYR A 84 -19.53 2.12 10.02
C TYR A 84 -20.24 3.14 10.90
N GLN A 85 -21.41 2.77 11.44
CA GLN A 85 -22.25 3.66 12.27
C GLN A 85 -22.52 5.02 11.62
N GLU A 86 -22.92 5.01 10.33
CA GLU A 86 -23.22 6.21 9.52
C GLU A 86 -22.02 7.15 9.30
N ARG A 87 -20.80 6.68 9.56
CA ARG A 87 -19.56 7.41 9.26
C ARG A 87 -18.71 6.64 8.28
N GLU A 88 -18.18 7.35 7.31
CA GLU A 88 -17.12 6.85 6.45
C GLU A 88 -15.82 6.76 7.27
N MET A 89 -15.21 5.58 7.24
CA MET A 89 -13.91 5.33 7.86
C MET A 89 -13.10 4.40 6.99
N ASP A 90 -11.78 4.54 7.05
CA ASP A 90 -10.87 3.68 6.30
C ASP A 90 -10.61 2.38 7.07
N TYR A 91 -10.82 1.24 6.41
CA TYR A 91 -10.45 -0.07 6.94
C TYR A 91 -9.16 -0.56 6.28
N ASN A 92 -8.18 -0.93 7.11
CA ASN A 92 -6.90 -1.41 6.63
C ASN A 92 -6.97 -2.90 6.26
N PHE A 93 -6.62 -3.23 5.02
CA PHE A 93 -6.31 -4.58 4.58
C PHE A 93 -4.82 -4.79 4.46
N TYR A 94 -4.39 -6.03 4.68
CA TYR A 94 -2.99 -6.44 4.57
C TYR A 94 -2.93 -7.69 3.70
N LEU A 95 -2.27 -7.58 2.56
CA LEU A 95 -1.92 -8.73 1.73
C LEU A 95 -0.54 -9.26 2.13
N ARG A 96 -0.36 -10.57 2.04
CA ARG A 96 0.93 -11.24 2.28
C ARG A 96 1.79 -11.27 1.02
N ASN A 97 1.14 -11.33 -0.13
CA ASN A 97 1.80 -11.33 -1.43
C ASN A 97 1.87 -9.92 -2.00
N ASP A 98 2.93 -9.66 -2.77
CA ASP A 98 3.12 -8.39 -3.46
C ASP A 98 2.02 -8.23 -4.54
N PRO A 99 1.18 -7.17 -4.48
CA PRO A 99 0.16 -6.89 -5.49
C PRO A 99 0.68 -6.94 -6.94
N ARG A 100 1.94 -6.55 -7.15
CA ARG A 100 2.57 -6.50 -8.48
C ARG A 100 2.94 -7.89 -9.00
N GLU A 101 3.17 -8.84 -8.09
CA GLU A 101 3.47 -10.22 -8.41
C GLU A 101 2.18 -11.04 -8.59
N LEU A 102 1.11 -10.67 -7.89
CA LEU A 102 -0.20 -11.28 -8.04
C LEU A 102 -0.74 -11.13 -9.48
N ASP A 103 -0.45 -10.04 -10.20
CA ASP A 103 -0.90 -9.85 -11.60
C ASP A 103 -0.37 -10.93 -12.58
N LYS A 104 0.59 -11.76 -12.15
CA LYS A 104 1.07 -12.93 -12.91
C LYS A 104 0.09 -14.10 -12.89
N ILE A 105 -0.81 -14.14 -11.91
CA ILE A 105 -1.88 -15.13 -11.82
C ILE A 105 -2.98 -14.73 -12.83
N PRO A 106 -3.29 -15.60 -13.81
CA PRO A 106 -4.30 -15.31 -14.82
C PRO A 106 -5.65 -14.96 -14.18
N PHE A 107 -6.23 -13.86 -14.64
CA PHE A 107 -7.61 -13.49 -14.33
C PHE A 107 -8.33 -13.28 -15.66
N GLU A 108 -9.16 -14.24 -16.05
CA GLU A 108 -9.93 -14.19 -17.30
C GLU A 108 -11.29 -13.54 -17.08
N GLY A 109 -11.40 -12.27 -17.43
CA GLY A 109 -12.63 -11.48 -17.33
C GLY A 109 -12.46 -10.25 -16.45
N ASN A 110 -13.58 -9.59 -16.13
CA ASN A 110 -13.61 -8.44 -15.23
C ASN A 110 -14.45 -8.79 -14.00
N LEU A 111 -13.96 -8.38 -12.82
CA LEU A 111 -14.72 -8.51 -11.60
C LEU A 111 -15.91 -7.53 -11.62
N GLU A 112 -17.06 -8.05 -11.23
CA GLU A 112 -18.31 -7.32 -11.05
C GLU A 112 -18.79 -7.60 -9.63
N LEU A 113 -18.93 -6.53 -8.84
CA LEU A 113 -19.44 -6.61 -7.48
C LEU A 113 -20.96 -6.75 -7.49
N ALA A 114 -21.48 -7.62 -6.62
CA ALA A 114 -22.91 -7.77 -6.39
C ALA A 114 -23.23 -7.59 -4.89
N PRO A 115 -24.43 -7.10 -4.52
CA PRO A 115 -24.80 -6.91 -3.12
C PRO A 115 -24.83 -8.20 -2.29
N LEU A 116 -25.03 -9.34 -2.95
CA LEU A 116 -25.04 -10.67 -2.36
C LEU A 116 -23.97 -11.51 -3.04
N LEU A 117 -23.18 -12.22 -2.24
CA LEU A 117 -22.14 -13.14 -2.68
C LEU A 117 -22.39 -14.53 -2.07
N ALA A 118 -22.51 -15.53 -2.93
CA ALA A 118 -22.45 -16.94 -2.56
C ALA A 118 -21.00 -17.44 -2.71
N LEU A 119 -20.44 -17.99 -1.64
CA LEU A 119 -19.11 -18.59 -1.62
C LEU A 119 -19.24 -20.10 -1.46
N SER A 120 -18.75 -20.84 -2.45
CA SER A 120 -18.58 -22.29 -2.40
C SER A 120 -17.10 -22.65 -2.37
N SER A 121 -16.78 -23.75 -1.71
CA SER A 121 -15.45 -24.36 -1.68
C SER A 121 -15.66 -25.85 -1.86
N ALA A 122 -15.24 -26.39 -3.00
CA ALA A 122 -15.42 -27.80 -3.33
C ALA A 122 -14.65 -28.73 -2.38
N GLU A 123 -13.61 -28.20 -1.72
CA GLU A 123 -12.72 -28.97 -0.87
C GLU A 123 -12.30 -28.20 0.39
N ASP A 124 -11.81 -28.96 1.38
CA ASP A 124 -11.12 -28.43 2.55
C ASP A 124 -9.66 -28.09 2.17
N PHE A 125 -9.41 -26.84 1.79
CA PHE A 125 -8.06 -26.31 1.53
C PHE A 125 -7.24 -26.15 2.82
N ASN A 126 -6.95 -27.24 3.51
CA ASN A 126 -6.12 -27.24 4.72
C ASN A 126 -4.62 -27.18 4.37
N CYS A 127 -4.21 -26.10 3.72
CA CYS A 127 -2.84 -25.79 3.33
C CYS A 127 -2.07 -25.13 4.49
N ASP A 128 -1.68 -25.92 5.50
CA ASP A 128 -1.03 -25.43 6.72
C ASP A 128 -1.81 -24.30 7.45
N GLY A 129 -3.14 -24.37 7.36
CA GLY A 129 -4.05 -23.35 7.91
C GLY A 129 -4.22 -22.09 7.04
N PHE A 130 -3.49 -21.96 5.93
CA PHE A 130 -3.62 -20.81 5.03
C PHE A 130 -4.99 -20.71 4.37
N GLY A 131 -5.67 -21.82 4.08
CA GLY A 131 -7.01 -21.75 3.49
C GLY A 131 -8.05 -21.12 4.42
N ILE A 132 -7.97 -21.37 5.72
CA ILE A 132 -8.87 -20.73 6.70
C ILE A 132 -8.62 -19.22 6.73
N ILE A 133 -7.35 -18.80 6.70
CA ILE A 133 -6.97 -17.38 6.72
C ILE A 133 -7.42 -16.69 5.43
N ALA A 134 -7.12 -17.29 4.28
CA ALA A 134 -7.51 -16.83 2.95
C ALA A 134 -9.02 -16.60 2.85
N ILE A 135 -9.82 -17.62 3.18
CA ILE A 135 -11.29 -17.55 3.14
C ILE A 135 -11.81 -16.51 4.13
N ALA A 136 -11.28 -16.45 5.35
CA ALA A 136 -11.72 -15.48 6.35
C ALA A 136 -11.45 -14.03 5.91
N ASN A 137 -10.28 -13.75 5.33
CA ASN A 137 -9.92 -12.43 4.81
C ASN A 137 -10.80 -12.01 3.63
N LEU A 138 -11.07 -12.94 2.70
CA LEU A 138 -11.96 -12.69 1.56
C LEU A 138 -13.39 -12.39 2.03
N ILE A 139 -13.93 -13.17 2.97
CA ILE A 139 -15.26 -12.92 3.55
C ILE A 139 -15.30 -11.56 4.26
N ASN A 140 -14.25 -11.22 5.01
CA ASN A 140 -14.18 -9.96 5.73
C ASN A 140 -14.20 -8.77 4.76
N LEU A 141 -13.44 -8.83 3.67
CA LEU A 141 -13.45 -7.81 2.60
C LEU A 141 -14.86 -7.50 2.12
N TYR A 142 -15.59 -8.51 1.66
CA TYR A 142 -16.91 -8.30 1.10
C TYR A 142 -17.90 -7.79 2.17
N LYS A 143 -17.88 -8.38 3.38
CA LYS A 143 -18.77 -7.94 4.46
C LYS A 143 -18.58 -6.48 4.85
N ILE A 144 -17.33 -6.03 5.00
CA ILE A 144 -17.10 -4.64 5.38
C ILE A 144 -17.38 -3.66 4.22
N SER A 145 -17.32 -4.16 2.98
CA SER A 145 -17.70 -3.41 1.77
C SER A 145 -19.22 -3.39 1.55
N GLY A 146 -20.01 -3.88 2.52
CA GLY A 146 -21.48 -3.88 2.45
C GLY A 146 -22.07 -4.99 1.59
N ILE A 147 -21.29 -6.02 1.26
CA ILE A 147 -21.73 -7.19 0.50
C ILE A 147 -22.05 -8.32 1.46
N ASP A 148 -23.28 -8.83 1.39
CA ASP A 148 -23.70 -9.97 2.19
C ASP A 148 -23.07 -11.26 1.65
N VAL A 149 -22.36 -12.00 2.50
CA VAL A 149 -21.68 -13.25 2.12
C VAL A 149 -22.38 -14.44 2.73
N VAL A 150 -22.84 -15.35 1.87
CA VAL A 150 -23.44 -16.64 2.23
C VAL A 150 -22.48 -17.75 1.82
N ARG A 151 -22.09 -18.59 2.78
CA ARG A 151 -21.32 -19.81 2.49
C ARG A 151 -22.29 -20.95 2.23
N ASP A 152 -22.27 -21.50 1.02
CA ASP A 152 -23.12 -22.63 0.62
C ASP A 152 -22.37 -23.49 -0.39
N GLU A 153 -22.04 -24.71 0.01
CA GLU A 153 -21.32 -25.69 -0.81
C GLU A 153 -22.14 -26.17 -2.01
N ASN A 154 -23.47 -26.03 -1.95
CA ASN A 154 -24.37 -26.42 -3.04
C ASN A 154 -24.79 -25.23 -3.92
N ALA A 155 -24.30 -24.02 -3.61
CA ALA A 155 -24.56 -22.87 -4.46
C ALA A 155 -23.93 -23.08 -5.84
N THR A 156 -24.60 -22.54 -6.86
CA THR A 156 -24.15 -22.58 -8.24
C THR A 156 -24.23 -21.19 -8.83
N CYS A 157 -23.52 -20.98 -9.94
CA CYS A 157 -23.59 -19.73 -10.70
C CYS A 157 -25.03 -19.40 -11.09
N ASP A 158 -25.46 -18.17 -10.83
CA ASP A 158 -26.75 -17.66 -11.27
C ASP A 158 -26.65 -17.09 -12.69
N PRO A 159 -27.30 -17.69 -13.71
CA PRO A 159 -27.23 -17.20 -15.07
C PRO A 159 -27.84 -15.80 -15.24
N GLU A 160 -28.70 -15.38 -14.31
CA GLU A 160 -29.33 -14.06 -14.28
C GLU A 160 -28.48 -12.99 -13.58
N GLY A 161 -27.38 -13.37 -12.90
CA GLY A 161 -26.49 -12.43 -12.22
C GLY A 161 -27.12 -11.70 -11.02
N ARG A 162 -28.09 -12.30 -10.33
CA ARG A 162 -28.76 -11.68 -9.17
C ARG A 162 -27.87 -11.65 -7.92
N PHE A 163 -26.87 -12.53 -7.87
CA PHE A 163 -25.82 -12.57 -6.86
C PHE A 163 -24.49 -12.95 -7.51
N ALA A 164 -23.39 -12.54 -6.88
CA ALA A 164 -22.07 -12.99 -7.27
C ALA A 164 -21.82 -14.40 -6.72
N PHE A 165 -21.13 -15.23 -7.47
CA PHE A 165 -20.76 -16.58 -7.04
C PHE A 165 -19.26 -16.75 -7.17
N ILE A 166 -18.61 -17.19 -6.08
CA ILE A 166 -17.19 -17.57 -6.09
C ILE A 166 -17.12 -19.05 -5.73
N ASN A 167 -16.51 -19.85 -6.60
CA ASN A 167 -16.22 -21.25 -6.37
C ASN A 167 -14.72 -21.45 -6.23
N LEU A 168 -14.27 -21.86 -5.04
CA LEU A 168 -12.89 -22.26 -4.79
C LEU A 168 -12.74 -23.75 -5.11
N GLN A 169 -11.87 -24.11 -6.04
CA GLN A 169 -11.66 -25.49 -6.48
C GLN A 169 -10.19 -25.80 -6.80
N GLN A 170 -9.82 -27.08 -6.80
CA GLN A 170 -8.49 -27.49 -7.28
C GLN A 170 -8.40 -27.32 -8.80
N GLY A 171 -7.22 -26.91 -9.27
CA GLY A 171 -6.91 -26.85 -10.69
C GLY A 171 -5.47 -27.22 -10.99
N ASP A 172 -5.18 -27.49 -12.27
CA ASP A 172 -3.82 -27.79 -12.74
C ASP A 172 -2.89 -26.57 -12.68
N GLU A 173 -3.47 -25.36 -12.67
CA GLU A 173 -2.79 -24.09 -12.47
C GLU A 173 -3.62 -23.17 -11.56
N THR A 174 -2.95 -22.23 -10.92
CA THR A 174 -3.62 -21.21 -10.11
C THR A 174 -4.12 -20.11 -11.03
N SER A 175 -5.44 -19.95 -11.12
CA SER A 175 -6.09 -18.99 -12.02
C SER A 175 -7.46 -18.57 -11.50
N ILE A 176 -8.00 -17.48 -12.05
CA ILE A 176 -9.36 -17.02 -11.80
C ILE A 176 -10.07 -16.84 -13.14
N GLU A 177 -11.22 -17.46 -13.31
CA GLU A 177 -11.99 -17.44 -14.55
C GLU A 177 -13.41 -16.96 -14.32
N LYS A 178 -13.86 -15.99 -15.10
CA LYS A 178 -15.24 -15.54 -15.12
C LYS A 178 -16.08 -16.45 -16.02
N VAL A 179 -16.90 -17.31 -15.41
CA VAL A 179 -17.71 -18.33 -16.12
C VAL A 179 -19.16 -17.90 -16.34
N GLY A 180 -19.57 -16.75 -15.78
CA GLY A 180 -20.91 -16.18 -15.93
C GLY A 180 -20.95 -14.69 -15.60
N PRO A 181 -22.12 -14.03 -15.60
CA PRO A 181 -22.22 -12.58 -15.40
C PRO A 181 -21.51 -12.07 -14.14
N SER A 182 -21.65 -12.77 -13.01
CA SER A 182 -20.93 -12.46 -11.76
C SER A 182 -20.42 -13.73 -11.08
N CYS A 183 -19.98 -14.71 -11.87
CA CYS A 183 -19.55 -16.01 -11.38
C CYS A 183 -18.07 -16.23 -11.68
N TYR A 184 -17.33 -16.66 -10.66
CA TYR A 184 -15.89 -16.82 -10.73
C TYR A 184 -15.50 -18.20 -10.23
N GLU A 185 -14.73 -18.91 -11.05
CA GLU A 185 -14.01 -20.11 -10.65
C GLU A 185 -12.59 -19.71 -10.26
N VAL A 186 -12.21 -20.03 -9.03
CA VAL A 186 -10.87 -19.77 -8.49
C VAL A 186 -10.18 -21.12 -8.39
N ASN A 187 -9.33 -21.38 -9.37
CA ASN A 187 -8.55 -22.59 -9.48
C ASN A 187 -7.30 -22.45 -8.61
N ILE A 188 -7.07 -23.41 -7.73
CA ILE A 188 -5.96 -23.41 -6.77
C ILE A 188 -5.08 -24.61 -7.07
N ASN A 189 -3.82 -24.34 -7.40
CA ASN A 189 -2.79 -25.36 -7.56
C ASN A 189 -1.80 -25.29 -6.40
N ASN A 190 -1.17 -26.42 -6.05
CA ASN A 190 -0.05 -26.49 -5.10
C ASN A 190 -0.24 -25.72 -3.77
N CYS A 191 -1.46 -25.68 -3.24
CA CYS A 191 -1.78 -24.94 -2.02
C CYS A 191 -1.59 -23.42 -2.08
N GLU A 192 -1.58 -22.82 -3.28
CA GLU A 192 -1.48 -21.37 -3.53
C GLU A 192 -2.81 -20.62 -3.28
N ILE A 193 -3.57 -21.05 -2.25
CA ILE A 193 -4.88 -20.47 -1.92
C ILE A 193 -4.77 -19.01 -1.46
N LEU A 194 -3.68 -18.65 -0.77
CA LEU A 194 -3.46 -17.25 -0.37
C LEU A 194 -3.27 -16.38 -1.59
N GLU A 195 -2.41 -16.79 -2.52
CA GLU A 195 -2.12 -16.10 -3.75
C GLU A 195 -3.40 -15.95 -4.60
N ALA A 196 -4.17 -17.02 -4.76
CA ALA A 196 -5.42 -17.00 -5.53
C ALA A 196 -6.49 -16.09 -4.90
N THR A 197 -6.69 -16.17 -3.59
CA THR A 197 -7.69 -15.32 -2.91
C THR A 197 -7.25 -13.87 -2.79
N GLU A 198 -5.96 -13.60 -2.52
CA GLU A 198 -5.43 -12.24 -2.50
C GLU A 198 -5.45 -11.61 -3.89
N ARG A 199 -5.25 -12.40 -4.97
CA ARG A 199 -5.46 -11.94 -6.36
C ARG A 199 -6.90 -11.47 -6.59
N LEU A 200 -7.88 -12.21 -6.07
CA LEU A 200 -9.30 -11.86 -6.17
C LEU A 200 -9.65 -10.63 -5.31
N MET A 201 -9.09 -10.56 -4.10
CA MET A 201 -9.19 -9.38 -3.24
C MET A 201 -8.60 -8.15 -3.92
N LEU A 202 -7.46 -8.29 -4.62
CA LEU A 202 -6.81 -7.20 -5.33
C LEU A 202 -7.69 -6.62 -6.44
N GLU A 203 -8.32 -7.45 -7.27
CA GLU A 203 -9.32 -6.94 -8.24
C GLU A 203 -10.54 -6.33 -7.53
N SER A 204 -10.94 -6.88 -6.38
CA SER A 204 -12.04 -6.32 -5.58
C SER A 204 -11.69 -4.92 -5.05
N PHE A 205 -10.45 -4.70 -4.60
CA PHE A 205 -9.99 -3.38 -4.17
C PHE A 205 -10.06 -2.38 -5.33
N VAL A 206 -9.61 -2.78 -6.51
CA VAL A 206 -9.65 -1.94 -7.72
C VAL A 206 -11.09 -1.58 -8.10
N GLU A 207 -12.03 -2.52 -8.03
CA GLU A 207 -13.44 -2.22 -8.33
C GLU A 207 -14.11 -1.37 -7.25
N ILE A 208 -13.78 -1.59 -5.96
CA ILE A 208 -14.32 -0.79 -4.86
C ILE A 208 -13.80 0.65 -4.94
N ASP A 209 -12.51 0.85 -5.24
CA ASP A 209 -11.91 2.19 -5.33
C ASP A 209 -12.55 3.05 -6.43
N LYS A 210 -12.99 2.43 -7.54
CA LYS A 210 -13.75 3.12 -8.60
C LYS A 210 -15.11 3.67 -8.15
N LEU A 211 -15.65 3.20 -7.03
CA LEU A 211 -16.93 3.68 -6.48
C LEU A 211 -16.77 4.94 -5.62
N ARG A 212 -15.53 5.36 -5.35
CA ARG A 212 -15.17 6.59 -4.63
C ARG A 212 -15.39 7.84 -5.50
#